data_AF-A0A946VB21-F1
#
_entry.id   AF-A0A946VB21-F1
#
_cell.length_a   1.000
_cell.length_b   1.000
_cell.length_c   1.000
_cell.angle_alpha   90.00
_cell.angle_beta   90.00
_cell.angle_gamma   90.00
#
_symmetry.space_group_name_H-M   'P 1'
#
loop_
_entity.id
_entity.type
_entity.pdbx_description
1 polymer ?
#
loop_
_entity_poly.entity_id
_entity_poly.type
_entity_poly.pdbx_seq_one_letter_code
_entity_poly.pdbx_strand_id
1 'polypeptide(L)'
;VKVTDYLDEISNLCDLTNKPFLAKGLMHQFNLEFMHKKMPNTIFLYIKRNVKAVMQSIYMARLSEFGDTRKWWSAKPKEYAELVNKSPEEQIAGQVYYINKAISQGMEKIPTGKKLTVHYEDFIKRPDVIYVSLSVLYKKLGVNIDTLNSYPEMGMYNSDNVLIDECVADRLSKYYLEFRNK
;
A
#
# COMPACT_ATOMS: atom_id res chain seq x y z
N VAL A 1 -4.42 26.37 -2.70
CA VAL A 1 -5.49 25.63 -2.00
C VAL A 1 -5.04 25.40 -0.58
N LYS A 2 -5.73 25.94 0.42
CA LYS A 2 -5.41 25.62 1.82
C LYS A 2 -5.91 24.20 2.10
N VAL A 3 -5.32 23.52 3.09
CA VAL A 3 -5.76 22.16 3.46
C VAL A 3 -7.24 22.12 3.86
N THR A 4 -7.74 23.18 4.50
CA THR A 4 -9.17 23.33 4.84
C THR A 4 -10.03 23.31 3.58
N ASP A 5 -9.70 24.13 2.59
CA ASP A 5 -10.48 24.25 1.35
C ASP A 5 -10.56 22.90 0.61
N TYR A 6 -9.46 22.14 0.61
CA TYR A 6 -9.42 20.80 0.03
C TYR A 6 -10.31 19.78 0.78
N LEU A 7 -10.36 19.84 2.11
CA LEU A 7 -11.22 18.96 2.90
C LEU A 7 -12.70 19.31 2.72
N ASP A 8 -13.01 20.59 2.57
CA ASP A 8 -14.37 21.06 2.27
C ASP A 8 -14.81 20.57 0.89
N GLU A 9 -13.94 20.62 -0.12
CA GLU A 9 -14.21 20.05 -1.45
C GLU A 9 -14.49 18.53 -1.38
N ILE A 10 -13.70 17.76 -0.62
CA ILE A 10 -13.95 16.32 -0.42
C ILE A 10 -15.29 16.10 0.31
N SER A 11 -15.57 16.89 1.34
CA SER A 11 -16.83 16.79 2.10
C SER A 11 -18.03 17.00 1.17
N ASN A 12 -17.99 18.07 0.38
CA ASN A 12 -19.04 18.39 -0.59
C ASN A 12 -19.22 17.25 -1.61
N LEU A 13 -18.13 16.63 -2.09
CA LEU A 13 -18.22 15.48 -2.98
C LEU A 13 -18.89 14.27 -2.30
N CYS A 14 -18.57 14.01 -1.03
CA CYS A 14 -19.18 12.92 -0.27
C CYS A 14 -20.67 13.18 -0.03
N ASP A 15 -21.04 14.41 0.31
CA ASP A 15 -22.44 14.82 0.53
C ASP A 15 -23.26 14.72 -0.76
N LEU A 16 -22.71 15.18 -1.89
CA LEU A 16 -23.37 15.10 -3.20
C LEU A 16 -23.56 13.65 -3.67
N THR A 17 -22.62 12.77 -3.39
CA THR A 17 -22.67 11.37 -3.86
C THR A 17 -23.28 10.40 -2.86
N ASN A 18 -23.46 10.84 -1.61
CA ASN A 18 -23.80 10.02 -0.45
C ASN A 18 -22.90 8.77 -0.34
N LYS A 19 -21.62 8.91 -0.69
CA LYS A 19 -20.62 7.84 -0.71
C LYS A 19 -19.33 8.30 -0.05
N PRO A 20 -18.61 7.40 0.65
CA PRO A 20 -17.32 7.75 1.20
C PRO A 20 -16.29 8.00 0.09
N PHE A 21 -15.39 8.95 0.30
CA PHE A 21 -14.26 9.19 -0.57
C PHE A 21 -13.15 8.15 -0.34
N LEU A 22 -12.72 7.49 -1.41
CA LEU A 22 -11.59 6.56 -1.40
C LEU A 22 -10.39 7.19 -2.11
N ALA A 23 -9.24 7.24 -1.43
CA ALA A 23 -8.00 7.74 -2.01
C ALA A 23 -6.86 6.74 -1.88
N LYS A 24 -6.07 6.64 -2.95
CA LYS A 24 -4.75 6.02 -2.97
C LYS A 24 -3.76 7.09 -3.45
N GLY A 25 -2.74 7.38 -2.65
CA GLY A 25 -1.73 8.39 -2.97
C GLY A 25 -0.34 7.94 -2.54
N LEU A 26 0.65 8.13 -3.43
CA LEU A 26 2.03 7.67 -3.22
C LEU A 26 2.66 8.22 -1.94
N MET A 27 2.32 9.46 -1.57
CA MET A 27 2.86 10.11 -0.37
C MET A 27 2.03 9.88 0.90
N HIS A 28 0.79 9.39 0.78
CA HIS A 28 -0.07 9.12 1.95
C HIS A 28 0.55 8.06 2.85
N GLN A 29 1.19 7.05 2.24
CA GLN A 29 1.79 5.91 2.93
C GLN A 29 2.88 6.29 3.95
N PHE A 30 3.49 7.48 3.83
CA PHE A 30 4.52 7.98 4.75
C PHE A 30 3.98 8.95 5.81
N ASN A 31 2.72 9.39 5.69
CA ASN A 31 2.16 10.49 6.47
C ASN A 31 0.89 10.09 7.24
N LEU A 32 0.72 8.80 7.54
CA LEU A 32 -0.53 8.26 8.11
C LEU A 32 -0.98 8.98 9.39
N GLU A 33 -0.05 9.22 10.33
CA GLU A 33 -0.35 9.92 11.59
C GLU A 33 -0.81 11.37 11.35
N PHE A 34 -0.12 12.09 10.46
CA PHE A 34 -0.49 13.47 10.10
C PHE A 34 -1.89 13.51 9.46
N MET A 35 -2.14 12.58 8.53
CA MET A 35 -3.43 12.45 7.86
C MET A 35 -4.55 12.17 8.87
N HIS A 36 -4.32 11.27 9.83
CA HIS A 36 -5.31 10.97 10.87
C HIS A 36 -5.61 12.18 11.76
N LYS A 37 -4.60 12.97 12.13
CA LYS A 37 -4.79 14.22 12.90
C LYS A 37 -5.63 15.25 12.15
N LYS A 38 -5.55 15.29 10.82
CA LYS A 38 -6.33 16.22 9.97
C LYS A 38 -7.69 15.68 9.56
N MET A 39 -7.83 14.35 9.46
CA MET A 39 -9.04 13.65 9.06
C MET A 39 -9.30 12.48 10.03
N PRO A 40 -9.85 12.75 11.23
CA PRO A 40 -10.02 11.73 12.27
C PRO A 40 -11.03 10.63 11.90
N ASN A 41 -11.84 10.86 10.87
CA ASN A 41 -12.82 9.90 10.37
C ASN A 41 -12.31 8.98 9.25
N THR A 42 -11.06 9.15 8.79
CA THR A 42 -10.45 8.26 7.81
C THR A 42 -10.25 6.85 8.35
N ILE A 43 -10.61 5.86 7.53
CA ILE A 43 -10.22 4.46 7.72
C ILE A 43 -8.96 4.20 6.90
N PHE A 44 -7.90 3.72 7.55
CA PHE A 44 -6.64 3.40 6.90
C PHE A 44 -6.57 1.92 6.54
N LEU A 45 -6.51 1.62 5.24
CA LEU A 45 -6.36 0.27 4.72
C LEU A 45 -4.90 0.00 4.34
N TYR A 46 -4.26 -0.94 5.02
CA TYR A 46 -2.92 -1.40 4.67
C TYR A 46 -2.98 -2.79 4.02
N ILE A 47 -2.70 -2.83 2.72
CA ILE A 47 -2.59 -4.09 1.97
C ILE A 47 -1.13 -4.53 1.99
N LYS A 48 -0.86 -5.67 2.64
CA LYS A 48 0.43 -6.37 2.62
C LYS A 48 0.44 -7.40 1.50
N ARG A 49 1.58 -7.55 0.84
CA ARG A 49 1.80 -8.56 -0.21
C ARG A 49 3.13 -9.25 0.03
N ASN A 50 3.28 -10.47 -0.48
CA ASN A 50 4.53 -11.19 -0.54
C ASN A 50 5.68 -10.28 -1.04
N VAL A 51 6.72 -10.14 -0.23
CA VAL A 51 7.82 -9.21 -0.50
C VAL A 51 8.61 -9.58 -1.76
N LYS A 52 8.72 -10.87 -2.09
CA LYS A 52 9.38 -11.34 -3.32
C LYS A 52 8.59 -10.89 -4.55
N ALA A 53 7.27 -11.05 -4.52
CA ALA A 53 6.38 -10.60 -5.59
C ALA A 53 6.43 -9.08 -5.78
N VAL A 54 6.52 -8.30 -4.69
CA VAL A 54 6.67 -6.84 -4.75
C VAL A 54 8.02 -6.44 -5.36
N MET A 55 9.12 -7.04 -4.90
CA MET A 55 10.46 -6.76 -5.43
C MET A 55 10.55 -7.11 -6.93
N GLN A 56 10.01 -8.26 -7.33
CA GLN A 56 9.89 -8.64 -8.74
C GLN A 56 9.09 -7.62 -9.55
N SER A 57 7.94 -7.17 -9.03
CA SER A 57 7.12 -6.17 -9.70
C SER A 57 7.86 -4.86 -9.92
N ILE A 58 8.67 -4.41 -8.95
CA ILE A 58 9.49 -3.19 -9.09
C ILE A 58 10.61 -3.42 -10.11
N TYR A 59 11.29 -4.56 -10.06
CA TYR A 59 12.34 -4.90 -11.03
C TYR A 59 11.81 -4.87 -12.47
N MET A 60 10.68 -5.54 -12.71
CA MET A 60 10.01 -5.57 -14.01
C MET A 60 9.52 -4.19 -14.44
N ALA A 61 8.98 -3.38 -13.52
CA ALA A 61 8.55 -2.02 -13.82
C ALA A 61 9.73 -1.12 -14.24
N ARG A 62 10.91 -1.26 -13.62
CA ARG A 62 12.10 -0.52 -14.05
C ARG A 62 12.53 -0.91 -15.46
N LEU A 63 12.43 -2.19 -15.81
CA LEU A 63 12.69 -2.66 -17.18
C LEU A 63 11.65 -2.15 -18.18
N SER A 64 10.36 -2.22 -17.87
CA SER A 64 9.31 -1.82 -18.81
C SER A 64 9.28 -0.31 -19.05
N GLU A 65 9.44 0.49 -17.99
CA GLU A 65 9.34 1.96 -18.07
C GLU A 65 10.62 2.60 -18.60
N PHE A 66 11.79 1.98 -18.35
CA PHE A 66 13.07 2.63 -18.60
C PHE A 66 14.07 1.82 -19.42
N GLY A 67 13.84 0.52 -19.63
CA GLY A 67 14.82 -0.40 -20.20
C GLY A 67 16.06 -0.61 -19.32
N ASP A 68 16.05 -0.15 -18.06
CA ASP A 68 17.23 -0.12 -17.18
C ASP A 68 16.83 -0.24 -15.71
N THR A 69 17.30 -1.31 -15.05
CA THR A 69 17.02 -1.61 -13.64
C THR A 69 17.71 -0.65 -12.66
N ARG A 70 18.70 0.13 -13.12
CA ARG A 70 19.38 1.15 -12.31
C ARG A 70 18.54 2.41 -12.11
N LYS A 71 17.55 2.66 -12.98
CA LYS A 71 16.65 3.82 -12.81
C LYS A 71 15.64 3.55 -11.70
N TRP A 72 15.40 4.56 -10.87
CA TRP A 72 14.45 4.44 -9.76
C TRP A 72 13.01 4.50 -10.25
N TRP A 73 12.18 3.57 -9.78
CA TRP A 73 10.74 3.55 -10.04
C TRP A 73 9.95 3.56 -8.73
N SER A 74 8.79 4.23 -8.72
CA SER A 74 7.86 4.37 -7.57
C SER A 74 8.39 5.22 -6.40
N ALA A 75 7.73 5.11 -5.24
CA ALA A 75 7.97 5.89 -4.03
C ALA A 75 9.43 5.83 -3.57
N LYS A 76 9.93 6.97 -3.09
CA LYS A 76 11.26 7.11 -2.51
C LYS A 76 11.12 7.09 -0.98
N PRO A 77 11.64 6.07 -0.28
CA PRO A 77 11.69 6.09 1.18
C PRO A 77 12.69 7.16 1.66
N LYS A 78 12.71 7.43 2.96
CA LYS A 78 13.64 8.40 3.57
C LYS A 78 15.11 8.07 3.25
N GLU A 79 15.41 6.78 3.16
CA GLU A 79 16.73 6.20 2.90
C GLU A 79 17.13 6.25 1.41
N TYR A 80 16.32 6.85 0.53
CA TYR A 80 16.58 6.91 -0.92
C TYR A 80 18.00 7.40 -1.27
N ALA A 81 18.48 8.44 -0.59
CA ALA A 81 19.80 9.01 -0.86
C ALA A 81 20.95 8.03 -0.57
N GLU A 82 20.78 7.12 0.39
CA GLU A 82 21.72 6.04 0.68
C GLU A 82 21.55 4.88 -0.30
N LEU A 83 20.30 4.57 -0.64
CA LEU A 83 19.98 3.45 -1.51
C LEU A 83 20.45 3.66 -2.95
N VAL A 84 20.33 4.88 -3.50
CA VAL A 84 20.60 5.15 -4.92
C VAL A 84 22.03 4.83 -5.37
N ASN A 85 22.97 4.76 -4.44
CA ASN A 85 24.37 4.44 -4.72
C ASN A 85 24.68 2.92 -4.67
N LYS A 86 23.66 2.08 -4.42
CA LYS A 86 23.78 0.63 -4.31
C LYS A 86 23.49 -0.08 -5.64
N SER A 87 23.73 -1.40 -5.68
CA SER A 87 23.29 -2.24 -6.81
C SER A 87 21.76 -2.19 -7.00
N PRO A 88 21.23 -2.39 -8.23
CA PRO A 88 19.79 -2.37 -8.49
C PRO A 88 18.98 -3.28 -7.56
N GLU A 89 19.46 -4.50 -7.31
CA GLU A 89 18.77 -5.45 -6.44
C GLU A 89 18.78 -4.99 -4.98
N GLU A 90 19.90 -4.44 -4.50
CA GLU A 90 19.98 -3.90 -3.14
C GLU A 90 19.12 -2.63 -2.98
N GLN A 91 19.05 -1.78 -4.01
CA GLN A 91 18.13 -0.64 -4.07
C GLN A 91 16.67 -1.08 -3.91
N ILE A 92 16.25 -2.07 -4.71
CA ILE A 92 14.87 -2.56 -4.72
C ILE A 92 14.54 -3.23 -3.38
N ALA A 93 15.43 -4.06 -2.86
CA ALA A 93 15.24 -4.72 -1.56
C ALA A 93 15.10 -3.69 -0.42
N GLY A 94 15.99 -2.71 -0.38
CA GLY A 94 15.92 -1.61 0.58
C GLY A 94 14.65 -0.78 0.42
N GLN A 95 14.27 -0.44 -0.82
CA GLN A 95 13.04 0.29 -1.13
C GLN A 95 11.81 -0.41 -0.54
N VAL A 96 11.64 -1.71 -0.80
CA VAL A 96 10.50 -2.49 -0.30
C VAL A 96 10.53 -2.59 1.23
N TYR A 97 11.69 -2.86 1.82
CA TYR A 97 11.84 -2.96 3.27
C TYR A 97 11.47 -1.64 3.98
N TYR A 98 12.11 -0.53 3.61
CA TYR A 98 11.91 0.75 4.30
C TYR A 98 10.51 1.32 4.10
N ILE A 99 9.89 1.11 2.93
CA ILE A 99 8.48 1.48 2.71
C ILE A 99 7.58 0.67 3.64
N ASN A 100 7.71 -0.65 3.69
CA ASN A 100 6.90 -1.50 4.57
C ASN A 100 7.11 -1.17 6.04
N LYS A 101 8.34 -0.85 6.44
CA LYS A 101 8.69 -0.40 7.80
C LYS A 101 7.98 0.90 8.13
N ALA A 102 8.07 1.92 7.26
CA ALA A 102 7.43 3.22 7.46
C ALA A 102 5.90 3.10 7.55
N ILE A 103 5.27 2.31 6.67
CA ILE A 103 3.82 2.08 6.72
C ILE A 103 3.44 1.36 8.02
N SER A 104 4.16 0.30 8.39
CA SER A 104 3.86 -0.47 9.61
C SER A 104 3.95 0.41 10.86
N GLN A 105 5.00 1.21 10.99
CA GLN A 105 5.17 2.18 12.08
C GLN A 105 4.09 3.26 12.06
N GLY A 106 3.69 3.75 10.87
CA GLY A 106 2.58 4.69 10.75
C GLY A 106 1.25 4.08 11.20
N MET A 107 1.00 2.82 10.83
CA MET A 107 -0.21 2.07 11.19
C MET A 107 -0.29 1.76 12.69
N GLU A 108 0.83 1.59 13.39
CA GLU A 108 0.86 1.44 14.86
C GLU A 108 0.24 2.65 15.57
N LYS A 109 0.43 3.85 15.02
CA LYS A 109 -0.09 5.11 15.55
C LYS A 109 -1.57 5.35 15.24
N ILE A 110 -2.18 4.55 14.38
CA ILE A 110 -3.60 4.67 14.05
C ILE A 110 -4.44 3.85 15.05
N PRO A 111 -5.56 4.38 15.57
CA PRO A 111 -6.46 3.63 16.44
C PRO A 111 -7.03 2.38 15.75
N THR A 112 -7.22 1.29 16.51
CA THR A 112 -7.76 0.01 15.98
C THR A 112 -9.12 0.18 15.29
N GLY A 113 -9.97 1.08 15.77
CA GLY A 113 -11.27 1.38 15.14
C GLY A 113 -11.20 2.20 13.85
N LYS A 114 -10.00 2.54 13.37
CA LYS A 114 -9.76 3.39 12.20
C LYS A 114 -8.76 2.75 11.22
N LYS A 115 -8.41 1.47 11.41
CA LYS A 115 -7.44 0.79 10.56
C LYS A 115 -7.83 -0.65 10.26
N LEU A 116 -7.40 -1.13 9.10
CA LEU A 116 -7.52 -2.51 8.67
C LEU A 116 -6.23 -2.92 7.96
N THR A 117 -5.64 -4.04 8.36
CA THR A 117 -4.52 -4.66 7.64
C THR A 117 -5.03 -5.90 6.93
N VAL A 118 -4.68 -6.04 5.65
CA VAL A 118 -5.13 -7.10 4.77
C VAL A 118 -3.92 -7.74 4.11
N HIS A 119 -3.92 -9.06 3.99
CA HIS A 119 -2.98 -9.77 3.12
C HIS A 119 -3.59 -9.92 1.73
N TYR A 120 -2.85 -9.49 0.71
CA TYR A 120 -3.27 -9.53 -0.69
C TYR A 120 -3.64 -10.95 -1.13
N GLU A 121 -2.89 -11.94 -0.66
CA GLU A 121 -3.08 -13.34 -0.99
C GLU A 121 -4.40 -13.89 -0.42
N ASP A 122 -4.80 -13.41 0.76
CA ASP A 122 -6.09 -13.75 1.38
C ASP A 122 -7.23 -12.97 0.74
N PHE A 123 -6.99 -11.69 0.39
CA PHE A 123 -7.95 -10.85 -0.30
C PHE A 123 -8.43 -11.48 -1.60
N ILE A 124 -7.51 -12.02 -2.40
CA ILE A 124 -7.84 -12.68 -3.65
C ILE A 124 -8.75 -13.89 -3.45
N LYS A 125 -8.49 -14.68 -2.40
CA LYS A 125 -9.24 -15.91 -2.14
C LYS A 125 -10.61 -15.65 -1.52
N ARG A 126 -10.68 -14.64 -0.66
CA ARG A 126 -11.83 -14.32 0.19
C ARG A 126 -12.06 -12.81 0.25
N PRO A 127 -12.43 -12.19 -0.88
CA PRO A 127 -12.67 -10.76 -0.91
C PRO A 127 -13.78 -10.36 0.06
N ASP A 128 -14.77 -11.24 0.26
CA ASP A 128 -15.92 -11.07 1.14
C ASP A 128 -15.55 -10.70 2.58
N VAL A 129 -14.49 -11.30 3.11
CA VAL A 129 -14.03 -11.06 4.48
C VAL A 129 -13.63 -9.60 4.71
N ILE A 130 -13.10 -8.94 3.68
CA ILE A 130 -12.68 -7.54 3.78
C ILE A 130 -13.89 -6.63 3.80
N TYR A 131 -14.91 -6.88 2.97
CA TYR A 131 -16.11 -6.04 2.96
C TYR A 131 -16.85 -6.13 4.29
N VAL A 132 -16.91 -7.32 4.91
CA VAL A 132 -17.44 -7.48 6.27
C VAL A 132 -16.59 -6.70 7.27
N SER A 133 -15.26 -6.76 7.17
CA SER A 133 -14.38 -6.02 8.08
C SER A 133 -14.53 -4.49 7.91
N LEU A 134 -14.66 -4.02 6.68
CA LEU A 134 -14.91 -2.61 6.37
C LEU A 134 -16.30 -2.18 6.86
N SER A 135 -17.35 -2.96 6.64
CA SER A 135 -18.71 -2.61 7.08
C SER A 135 -18.78 -2.44 8.60
N VAL A 136 -18.06 -3.27 9.36
CA VAL A 136 -17.92 -3.11 10.82
C VAL A 136 -17.23 -1.78 11.19
N LEU A 137 -16.18 -1.38 10.47
CA LEU A 137 -15.49 -0.11 10.71
C LEU A 137 -16.38 1.09 10.36
N TYR A 138 -17.06 1.05 9.22
CA TYR A 138 -17.97 2.11 8.79
C TYR A 138 -19.19 2.23 9.71
N LYS A 139 -19.72 1.12 10.23
CA LYS A 139 -20.82 1.14 11.21
C LYS A 139 -20.44 1.89 12.48
N LYS A 140 -19.19 1.79 12.93
CA LYS A 140 -18.66 2.58 14.07
C LYS A 140 -18.58 4.08 13.78
N LEU A 141 -18.63 4.48 12.50
CA LEU A 141 -18.71 5.87 12.05
C LEU A 141 -20.15 6.31 11.76
N GLY A 142 -21.15 5.47 12.05
CA GLY A 142 -22.55 5.75 11.74
C GLY A 142 -22.93 5.52 10.27
N VAL A 143 -22.05 4.91 9.46
CA VAL A 143 -22.29 4.62 8.05
C VAL A 143 -22.62 3.14 7.88
N ASN A 144 -23.79 2.83 7.34
CA ASN A 144 -24.16 1.47 6.99
C ASN A 144 -23.77 1.19 5.53
N ILE A 145 -22.90 0.21 5.32
CA ILE A 145 -22.54 -0.29 4.00
C ILE A 145 -23.31 -1.59 3.76
N ASP A 146 -24.10 -1.62 2.69
CA ASP A 146 -24.73 -2.85 2.23
C ASP A 146 -23.65 -3.74 1.59
N THR A 147 -23.47 -4.94 2.12
CA THR A 147 -22.49 -5.92 1.64
C THR A 147 -23.08 -6.91 0.64
N LEU A 148 -24.40 -6.87 0.42
CA LEU A 148 -25.06 -7.75 -0.54
C LEU A 148 -24.86 -7.22 -1.98
N ASN A 149 -24.37 -8.08 -2.86
CA ASN A 149 -24.36 -7.93 -4.33
C ASN A 149 -23.30 -7.00 -4.98
N SER A 150 -22.20 -6.64 -4.31
CA SER A 150 -21.25 -5.63 -4.84
C SER A 150 -19.90 -6.18 -5.34
N TYR A 151 -19.74 -7.51 -5.47
CA TYR A 151 -18.48 -8.07 -5.98
C TYR A 151 -18.56 -8.16 -7.50
N PRO A 152 -17.66 -7.49 -8.25
CA PRO A 152 -17.53 -7.80 -9.66
C PRO A 152 -17.11 -9.26 -9.79
N GLU A 153 -17.75 -10.04 -10.67
CA GLU A 153 -17.34 -11.41 -11.06
C GLU A 153 -15.95 -11.44 -11.74
N MET A 154 -15.26 -10.30 -11.81
CA MET A 154 -13.94 -10.18 -12.39
C MET A 154 -12.95 -10.93 -11.50
N GLY A 155 -12.51 -12.10 -11.97
CA GLY A 155 -11.54 -12.93 -11.27
C GLY A 155 -10.33 -12.11 -10.81
N MET A 156 -10.03 -12.18 -9.52
CA MET A 156 -8.80 -11.61 -9.00
C MET A 156 -7.69 -12.64 -9.20
N TYR A 157 -6.66 -12.28 -9.95
CA TYR A 157 -5.55 -13.18 -10.25
C TYR A 157 -4.35 -12.87 -9.36
N ASN A 158 -3.75 -13.91 -8.80
CA ASN A 158 -2.45 -13.80 -8.15
C ASN A 158 -1.36 -14.26 -9.13
N SER A 159 -0.49 -13.35 -9.57
CA SER A 159 0.69 -13.69 -10.36
C SER A 159 1.93 -13.83 -9.45
N ASP A 160 1.91 -14.85 -8.59
CA ASP A 160 3.06 -15.21 -7.75
C ASP A 160 4.11 -16.05 -8.50
N ASN A 161 3.94 -16.21 -9.81
CA ASN A 161 4.94 -16.83 -10.68
C ASN A 161 6.23 -16.01 -10.65
N VAL A 162 7.37 -16.70 -10.56
CA VAL A 162 8.68 -16.06 -10.72
C VAL A 162 8.86 -15.72 -12.19
N LEU A 163 9.02 -14.43 -12.50
CA LEU A 163 9.12 -13.87 -13.85
C LEU A 163 10.51 -13.29 -14.14
N ILE A 164 11.40 -13.29 -13.15
CA ILE A 164 12.76 -12.79 -13.25
C ILE A 164 13.75 -13.94 -13.14
N ASP A 165 14.96 -13.72 -13.64
CA ASP A 165 16.07 -14.65 -13.54
C ASP A 165 16.32 -15.08 -12.07
N GLU A 166 16.61 -16.36 -11.86
CA GLU A 166 16.78 -16.96 -10.54
C GLU A 166 17.89 -16.27 -9.74
N CYS A 167 19.02 -15.94 -10.38
CA CYS A 167 20.11 -15.25 -9.71
C CYS A 167 19.70 -13.85 -9.25
N VAL A 168 18.83 -13.16 -10.01
CA VAL A 168 18.27 -11.86 -9.61
C VAL A 168 17.32 -12.04 -8.41
N ALA A 169 16.42 -13.02 -8.46
CA ALA A 169 15.47 -13.31 -7.38
C ALA A 169 16.18 -13.65 -6.06
N ASP A 170 17.28 -14.40 -6.13
CA ASP A 170 18.12 -14.75 -4.98
C ASP A 170 18.83 -13.55 -4.39
N ARG A 171 19.42 -12.68 -5.23
CA ARG A 171 20.06 -11.44 -4.78
C ARG A 171 19.06 -10.52 -4.09
N LEU A 172 17.87 -10.33 -4.66
CA LEU A 172 16.80 -9.54 -4.04
C LEU A 172 16.42 -10.09 -2.66
N SER A 173 16.22 -11.41 -2.57
CA SER A 173 15.86 -12.07 -1.31
C SER A 173 16.96 -11.94 -0.27
N LYS A 174 18.23 -12.13 -0.66
CA LYS A 174 19.40 -11.96 0.19
C LYS A 174 19.47 -10.54 0.77
N TYR A 175 19.47 -9.51 -0.08
CA TYR A 175 19.56 -8.13 0.37
C TYR A 175 18.38 -7.73 1.25
N TYR A 176 17.17 -8.22 0.95
CA TYR A 176 16.00 -7.95 1.80
C TYR A 176 16.20 -8.49 3.23
N LEU A 177 16.75 -9.69 3.37
CA LEU A 177 17.09 -10.26 4.68
C LEU A 177 18.18 -9.47 5.40
N GLU A 178 19.18 -8.98 4.67
CA GLU A 178 20.22 -8.11 5.24
C GLU A 178 19.63 -6.81 5.81
N PHE A 179 18.68 -6.16 5.13
CA PHE A 179 17.99 -4.99 5.69
C PHE A 179 17.10 -5.34 6.88
N ARG A 180 16.48 -6.53 6.88
CA ARG A 180 15.62 -6.97 7.98
C ARG A 180 16.40 -7.27 9.27
N ASN A 181 17.63 -7.73 9.14
CA ASN A 181 18.48 -8.15 10.27
C ASN A 181 19.37 -7.04 10.84
N LYS A 182 19.34 -5.84 10.25
CA LYS A 182 19.96 -4.62 10.79
C LYS A 182 19.04 -3.97 11.83
#